data_AF-A0A3S2XW06-F1
#
_entry.id   AF-A0A3S2XW06-F1
#
_cell.length_a   1.000
_cell.length_b   1.000
_cell.length_c   1.000
_cell.angle_alpha   90.00
_cell.angle_beta   90.00
_cell.angle_gamma   90.00
#
_symmetry.space_group_name_H-M   'P 1'
#
loop_
_entity.id
_entity.type
_entity.pdbx_description
1 polymer ?
#
loop_
_entity_poly.entity_id
_entity_poly.type
_entity_poly.pdbx_seq_one_letter_code
_entity_poly.pdbx_strand_id
1 'polypeptide(L)'
;MPQAEFTCRVEVKPLPEQTAPDEGRWAYSYSVTIENTGSVPAQLVARRWTIVDTAGAEQEVRGLGVVGHQPYLQPGQSFQYSSWASIATPQGTMKGQYLCVSESAEVFWAEVPEFLLSDSGQLH
;
A
#
# COMPACT_ATOMS: atom_id res chain seq x y z
N MET A 1 -15.57 -3.77 -23.22
CA MET A 1 -15.71 -2.32 -22.98
C MET A 1 -14.38 -1.83 -22.44
N PRO A 2 -13.94 -0.59 -22.73
CA PRO A 2 -12.79 0.00 -22.04
C PRO A 2 -13.07 -0.01 -20.53
N GLN A 3 -12.07 -0.43 -19.75
CA GLN A 3 -12.16 -0.58 -18.30
C GLN A 3 -10.84 -0.11 -17.69
N ALA A 4 -10.91 0.85 -16.78
CA ALA A 4 -9.78 1.26 -15.96
C ALA A 4 -9.69 0.36 -14.74
N GLU A 5 -8.52 -0.20 -14.48
CA GLU A 5 -8.32 -1.13 -13.37
C GLU A 5 -6.84 -1.17 -12.99
N PHE A 6 -6.56 -1.02 -11.70
CA PHE A 6 -5.22 -1.25 -11.15
C PHE A 6 -5.27 -2.43 -10.19
N THR A 7 -4.26 -3.29 -10.26
CA THR A 7 -4.00 -4.31 -9.24
C THR A 7 -2.75 -3.96 -8.46
N CYS A 8 -2.72 -4.40 -7.20
CA CYS A 8 -1.62 -4.10 -6.28
C CYS A 8 -1.03 -5.40 -5.73
N ARG A 9 0.30 -5.47 -5.69
CA ARG A 9 1.06 -6.49 -4.95
C ARG A 9 1.92 -5.82 -3.90
N VAL A 10 2.05 -6.45 -2.75
CA VAL A 10 2.81 -5.90 -1.62
C VAL A 10 3.82 -6.92 -1.14
N GLU A 11 5.05 -6.44 -0.94
CA GLU A 11 6.11 -7.16 -0.25
C GLU A 11 6.42 -6.43 1.05
N VAL A 12 6.50 -7.14 2.16
CA VAL A 12 6.76 -6.56 3.49
C VAL A 12 8.06 -7.12 4.04
N LYS A 13 8.84 -6.28 4.71
CA LYS A 13 10.05 -6.69 5.43
C LYS A 13 10.12 -6.00 6.79
N PRO A 14 10.53 -6.70 7.86
CA PRO A 14 10.84 -6.04 9.13
C PRO A 14 11.98 -5.03 8.95
N LEU A 15 11.97 -3.95 9.74
CA LEU A 15 13.09 -3.00 9.89
C LEU A 15 13.63 -3.09 11.33
N PRO A 16 14.55 -4.03 11.61
CA PRO A 16 15.15 -4.17 12.93
C PRO A 16 15.82 -2.88 13.43
N GLU A 17 16.44 -2.11 12.53
CA GLU A 17 17.13 -0.87 12.86
C GLU A 17 16.21 0.28 13.30
N GLN A 18 14.91 0.22 12.99
CA GLN A 18 13.90 1.20 13.44
C GLN A 18 13.00 0.63 14.55
N THR A 19 13.15 -0.65 14.86
CA THR A 19 12.36 -1.37 15.86
C THR A 19 12.98 -1.19 17.25
N ALA A 20 12.16 -0.75 18.21
CA ALA A 20 12.53 -0.59 19.60
C ALA A 20 11.44 -1.26 20.48
N PRO A 21 11.58 -2.57 20.78
CA PRO A 21 10.57 -3.30 21.53
C PRO A 21 10.31 -2.72 22.93
N ASP A 22 11.36 -2.22 23.58
CA ASP A 22 11.26 -1.57 24.90
C ASP A 22 10.45 -0.26 24.88
N GLU A 23 10.32 0.37 23.70
CA GLU A 23 9.49 1.55 23.46
C GLU A 23 8.10 1.18 22.89
N GLY A 24 7.80 -0.11 22.70
CA GLY A 24 6.61 -0.56 22.01
C GLY A 24 6.54 -0.09 20.56
N ARG A 25 7.68 -0.06 19.84
CA ARG A 25 7.74 0.34 18.42
C ARG A 25 8.28 -0.80 17.57
N TRP A 26 7.47 -1.30 16.65
CA TRP A 26 7.84 -2.33 15.69
C TRP A 26 7.68 -1.77 14.27
N ALA A 27 8.77 -1.76 13.51
CA ALA A 27 8.83 -1.08 12.22
C ALA A 27 8.93 -2.08 11.06
N TYR A 28 8.25 -1.76 9.97
CA TYR A 28 8.21 -2.57 8.75
C TYR A 28 8.30 -1.67 7.53
N SER A 29 9.00 -2.15 6.51
CA SER A 29 8.95 -1.56 5.17
C SER A 29 8.00 -2.37 4.34
N TYR A 30 7.36 -1.68 3.41
CA TYR A 30 6.53 -2.30 2.41
C TYR A 30 6.85 -1.71 1.06
N SER A 31 6.91 -2.58 0.06
CA SER A 31 7.04 -2.22 -1.34
C SER A 31 5.74 -2.57 -2.05
N VAL A 32 5.05 -1.56 -2.59
CA VAL A 32 3.83 -1.76 -3.37
C VAL A 32 4.17 -1.66 -4.85
N THR A 33 3.79 -2.68 -5.61
CA THR A 33 3.76 -2.65 -7.07
C THR A 33 2.34 -2.44 -7.52
N ILE A 34 2.09 -1.34 -8.22
CA ILE A 34 0.80 -0.99 -8.83
C ILE A 34 0.93 -1.28 -10.31
N GLU A 35 0.03 -2.09 -10.87
CA GLU A 35 0.00 -2.43 -12.29
C GLU A 35 -1.35 -2.02 -12.89
N ASN A 36 -1.31 -1.36 -14.05
CA ASN A 36 -2.52 -1.13 -14.83
C ASN A 36 -2.90 -2.39 -15.59
N THR A 37 -3.81 -3.18 -15.01
CA THR A 37 -4.39 -4.38 -15.61
C THR A 37 -5.65 -4.10 -16.43
N GLY A 38 -6.08 -2.83 -16.47
CA GLY A 38 -7.16 -2.36 -17.31
C GLY A 38 -6.76 -2.28 -18.78
N SER A 39 -7.70 -1.79 -19.59
CA SER A 39 -7.55 -1.61 -21.04
C SER A 39 -7.40 -0.15 -21.47
N VAL A 40 -7.40 0.78 -20.52
CA VAL A 40 -7.20 2.23 -20.75
C VAL A 40 -6.19 2.82 -19.79
N PRO A 41 -5.55 3.95 -20.14
CA PRO A 41 -4.68 4.66 -19.21
C PRO A 41 -5.44 5.21 -18.00
N ALA A 42 -4.75 5.31 -16.88
CA ALA A 42 -5.29 5.91 -15.65
C ALA A 42 -4.19 6.52 -14.77
N GLN A 43 -4.59 7.42 -13.88
CA GLN A 43 -3.71 8.09 -12.92
C GLN A 43 -4.09 7.75 -11.49
N LEU A 44 -3.10 7.46 -10.64
CA LEU A 44 -3.27 7.46 -9.18
C LEU A 44 -3.23 8.90 -8.66
N VAL A 45 -4.26 9.29 -7.91
CA VAL A 45 -4.43 10.65 -7.38
C VAL A 45 -4.17 10.73 -5.88
N ALA A 46 -4.71 9.80 -5.09
CA ALA A 46 -4.61 9.82 -3.64
C ALA A 46 -4.61 8.41 -3.06
N ARG A 47 -4.22 8.30 -1.79
CA ARG A 47 -4.17 7.05 -1.02
C ARG A 47 -4.90 7.19 0.30
N ARG A 48 -5.48 6.09 0.75
CA ARG A 48 -5.95 5.87 2.12
C ARG A 48 -5.41 4.53 2.59
N TRP A 49 -4.85 4.51 3.79
CA TRP A 49 -4.38 3.31 4.47
C TRP A 49 -5.11 3.16 5.79
N THR A 50 -5.42 1.92 6.14
CA THR A 50 -5.86 1.50 7.46
C THR A 50 -4.81 0.54 8.00
N ILE A 51 -4.29 0.84 9.18
CA ILE A 51 -3.27 0.06 9.89
C ILE A 51 -3.93 -0.42 11.18
N VAL A 52 -3.90 -1.72 11.43
CA VAL A 52 -4.49 -2.32 12.63
C VAL A 52 -3.42 -3.12 13.35
N ASP A 53 -3.18 -2.80 14.61
CA ASP A 53 -2.28 -3.56 15.46
C ASP A 53 -3.03 -4.73 16.13
N THR A 54 -2.33 -5.73 16.68
CA THR A 54 -2.99 -6.89 17.30
C THR A 54 -3.65 -6.59 18.65
N ALA A 55 -3.42 -5.41 19.22
CA ALA A 55 -4.16 -4.92 20.39
C ALA A 55 -5.50 -4.28 19.99
N GLY A 56 -5.78 -4.16 18.69
CA GLY A 56 -7.02 -3.61 18.13
C GLY A 56 -6.98 -2.10 17.93
N ALA A 57 -5.82 -1.45 18.07
CA ALA A 57 -5.69 -0.05 17.73
C ALA A 57 -5.70 0.12 16.20
N GLU A 58 -6.54 1.02 15.71
CA GLU A 58 -6.66 1.35 14.30
C GLU A 58 -6.13 2.75 14.03
N GLN A 59 -5.28 2.88 13.01
CA GLN A 59 -4.80 4.15 12.49
C GLN A 59 -5.18 4.30 11.01
N GLU A 60 -5.68 5.47 10.66
CA GLU A 60 -5.94 5.84 9.28
C GLU A 60 -4.94 6.88 8.77
N VAL A 61 -4.38 6.65 7.59
CA VAL A 61 -3.46 7.59 6.93
C VAL A 61 -4.03 7.95 5.56
N ARG A 62 -4.18 9.24 5.28
CA ARG A 62 -4.62 9.77 3.99
C ARG A 62 -3.58 10.70 3.41
N GLY A 63 -3.47 10.74 2.08
CA GLY A 63 -2.58 11.70 1.42
C GLY A 63 -2.69 11.68 -0.09
N LEU A 64 -2.14 12.72 -0.72
CA LEU A 64 -2.04 12.81 -2.17
C LEU A 64 -0.88 11.96 -2.69
N GLY A 65 -1.12 11.30 -3.83
CA GLY A 65 -0.15 10.45 -4.50
C GLY A 65 0.37 9.30 -3.65
N VAL A 66 1.55 8.81 -4.00
CA VAL A 66 2.37 7.83 -3.28
C VAL A 66 3.81 8.34 -3.30
N VAL A 67 4.45 8.49 -2.14
CA VAL A 67 5.84 8.98 -2.01
C VAL A 67 6.16 10.26 -2.83
N GLY A 68 5.19 11.16 -2.99
CA GLY A 68 5.34 12.39 -3.78
C GLY A 68 5.03 12.26 -5.28
N HIS A 69 4.66 11.07 -5.74
CA HIS A 69 4.30 10.79 -7.15
C HIS A 69 2.80 10.52 -7.32
N GLN A 70 2.27 10.91 -8.48
CA GLN A 70 0.93 10.57 -8.96
C GLN A 70 1.06 9.86 -10.32
N PRO A 71 1.44 8.56 -10.33
CA PRO A 71 1.79 7.86 -11.56
C PRO A 71 0.61 7.77 -12.51
N TYR A 72 0.87 8.08 -13.78
CA TYR A 72 -0.02 7.85 -14.90
C TYR A 72 0.47 6.62 -15.66
N LEU A 73 -0.34 5.57 -15.68
CA LEU A 73 0.04 4.25 -16.17
C LEU A 73 -0.75 3.90 -17.43
N GLN A 74 -0.03 3.55 -18.50
CA GLN A 74 -0.63 2.90 -19.66
C GLN A 74 -1.00 1.44 -19.33
N PRO A 75 -1.91 0.79 -20.07
CA PRO A 75 -2.19 -0.64 -19.93
C PRO A 75 -0.90 -1.48 -19.95
N GLY A 76 -0.75 -2.36 -18.96
CA GLY A 76 0.42 -3.21 -18.76
C GLY A 76 1.64 -2.52 -18.13
N GLN A 77 1.59 -1.21 -17.87
CA GLN A 77 2.65 -0.54 -17.13
C GLN A 77 2.47 -0.69 -15.63
N SER A 78 3.60 -0.68 -14.93
CA SER A 78 3.64 -0.72 -13.48
C SER A 78 4.47 0.41 -12.89
N PHE A 79 4.16 0.75 -11.64
CA PHE A 79 4.92 1.65 -10.80
C PHE A 79 5.14 0.99 -9.45
N GLN A 80 6.40 0.95 -9.01
CA GLN A 80 6.78 0.40 -7.72
C GLN A 80 7.28 1.52 -6.81
N TYR A 81 6.88 1.48 -5.55
CA TYR A 81 7.45 2.34 -4.52
C TYR A 81 7.61 1.61 -3.20
N SER A 82 8.53 2.09 -2.38
CA SER A 82 8.75 1.59 -1.02
C SER A 82 8.46 2.68 0.00
N SER A 83 7.87 2.30 1.11
CA SER A 83 7.68 3.16 2.29
C SER A 83 7.77 2.30 3.55
N TRP A 84 7.45 2.87 4.70
CA TRP A 84 7.51 2.16 5.97
C TRP A 84 6.42 2.64 6.92
N ALA A 85 6.07 1.79 7.87
CA ALA A 85 5.14 2.05 8.95
C ALA A 85 5.65 1.43 10.25
N SER A 86 5.17 1.94 11.38
CA SER A 86 5.43 1.34 12.68
C SER A 86 4.12 1.12 13.44
N ILE A 87 4.06 0.03 14.18
CA ILE A 87 2.92 -0.36 15.04
C ILE A 87 3.39 -0.64 16.46
N ALA A 88 2.44 -0.67 17.40
CA ALA A 88 2.72 -0.86 18.82
C ALA A 88 2.96 -2.34 19.21
N THR A 89 2.65 -3.27 18.31
CA THR A 89 2.64 -4.71 18.58
C THR A 89 3.53 -5.50 17.65
N PRO A 90 3.87 -6.75 18.03
CA PRO A 90 4.67 -7.65 17.22
C PRO A 90 4.25 -7.91 15.78
N GLN A 91 2.95 -7.77 15.58
CA GLN A 91 2.25 -8.12 14.37
C GLN A 91 1.10 -7.14 14.21
N GLY A 92 0.67 -6.94 12.98
CA GLY A 92 -0.52 -6.15 12.65
C GLY A 92 -0.88 -6.36 11.19
N THR A 93 -1.90 -5.67 10.72
CA THR A 93 -2.30 -5.70 9.31
C THR A 93 -2.34 -4.30 8.75
N MET A 94 -2.14 -4.21 7.43
CA MET A 94 -2.38 -2.99 6.67
C MET A 94 -3.23 -3.34 5.45
N LYS A 95 -4.17 -2.46 5.13
CA LYS A 95 -4.92 -2.47 3.87
C LYS A 95 -5.11 -1.05 3.39
N GLY A 96 -5.34 -0.87 2.09
CA GLY A 96 -5.47 0.46 1.55
C GLY A 96 -6.32 0.51 0.30
N GLN A 97 -6.56 1.73 -0.14
CA GLN A 97 -7.24 2.02 -1.40
C GLN A 97 -6.59 3.23 -2.05
N TYR A 98 -6.45 3.18 -3.37
CA TYR A 98 -6.05 4.31 -4.19
C TYR A 98 -7.26 4.93 -4.85
N LEU A 99 -7.35 6.26 -4.78
CA LEU A 99 -8.24 7.04 -5.63
C LEU A 99 -7.55 7.23 -6.98
N CYS A 100 -8.20 6.76 -8.03
CA CYS A 100 -7.68 6.83 -9.39
C CYS A 100 -8.67 7.53 -10.33
N VAL A 101 -8.14 8.07 -11.43
CA VAL A 101 -8.92 8.71 -12.49
C VAL A 101 -8.48 8.14 -13.84
N SER A 102 -9.42 7.64 -14.64
CA SER A 102 -9.14 7.16 -15.99
C SER A 102 -8.88 8.32 -16.97
N GLU A 103 -8.40 7.99 -18.17
CA GLU A 103 -8.29 8.98 -19.26
C GLU A 103 -9.63 9.65 -19.62
N SER A 104 -10.76 8.94 -19.44
CA SER A 104 -12.12 9.48 -19.65
C SER A 104 -12.64 10.31 -18.47
N ALA A 105 -11.79 10.63 -17.49
CA ALA A 105 -12.14 11.31 -16.24
C ALA A 105 -13.13 10.54 -15.34
N GLU A 106 -13.22 9.22 -15.50
CA GLU A 106 -13.98 8.37 -14.59
C GLU A 106 -13.15 8.09 -13.33
N VAL A 107 -13.78 8.27 -12.17
CA VAL A 107 -13.17 7.97 -10.88
C VAL A 107 -13.37 6.49 -10.56
N PHE A 108 -12.29 5.82 -10.15
CA PHE A 108 -12.37 4.46 -9.63
C PHE A 108 -11.45 4.28 -8.41
N TRP A 109 -11.71 3.24 -7.65
CA TRP A 109 -10.90 2.86 -6.50
C TRP A 109 -10.15 1.57 -6.81
N ALA A 110 -8.86 1.56 -6.53
CA ALA A 110 -8.03 0.37 -6.63
C ALA A 110 -7.65 -0.10 -5.23
N GLU A 111 -8.06 -1.32 -4.88
CA GLU A 111 -7.79 -1.90 -3.58
C GLU A 111 -6.33 -2.36 -3.47
N VAL A 112 -5.74 -2.11 -2.31
CA VAL A 112 -4.54 -2.82 -1.85
C VAL A 112 -5.01 -3.86 -0.84
N PRO A 113 -4.95 -5.16 -1.18
CA PRO A 113 -5.39 -6.23 -0.29
C PRO A 113 -4.73 -6.14 1.08
N GLU A 114 -5.43 -6.63 2.10
CA GLU A 114 -4.86 -6.71 3.44
C GLU A 114 -3.61 -7.59 3.46
N PHE A 115 -2.53 -7.09 4.08
CA PHE A 115 -1.28 -7.80 4.24
C PHE A 115 -0.78 -7.73 5.68
N LEU A 116 -0.04 -8.75 6.07
CA LEU A 116 0.50 -8.90 7.41
C LEU A 116 1.79 -8.07 7.56
N LEU A 117 1.86 -7.32 8.65
CA LEU A 117 3.09 -6.78 9.20
C LEU A 117 3.60 -7.80 10.21
N SER A 118 4.62 -8.59 9.85
CA SER A 118 5.25 -9.51 10.79
C SER A 118 6.68 -9.82 10.36
N ASP A 119 7.46 -10.38 11.28
CA ASP A 119 8.72 -11.03 10.95
C ASP A 119 8.45 -12.43 10.37
N SER A 120 7.90 -12.48 9.16
CA SER A 120 7.57 -13.74 8.47
C SER A 120 8.79 -14.37 7.77
N GLY A 121 10.01 -13.93 8.09
CA GLY A 121 11.26 -14.56 7.66
C GLY A 121 11.50 -15.98 8.19
N GLN A 122 10.54 -16.59 8.88
CA GLN A 122 10.65 -17.92 9.50
C GLN A 122 9.65 -18.98 9.01
N LEU A 123 9.08 -18.86 7.80
CA LEU A 123 8.34 -19.96 7.18
C LEU A 123 9.10 -20.51 5.96
N HIS A 124 10.08 -21.35 6.24
CA HIS A 124 10.66 -22.34 5.31
C HIS A 124 10.50 -23.74 5.90
#